data_AF-A0A7C9MI85-F1
#
_entry.id   AF-A0A7C9MI85-F1
#
_cell.length_a   1.000
_cell.length_b   1.000
_cell.length_c   1.000
_cell.angle_alpha   90.00
_cell.angle_beta   90.00
_cell.angle_gamma   90.00
#
_symmetry.space_group_name_H-M   'P 1'
#
loop_
_entity.id
_entity.type
_entity.pdbx_description
1 polymer ?
#
loop_
_entity_poly.entity_id
_entity_poly.type
_entity_poly.pdbx_seq_one_letter_code
_entity_poly.pdbx_strand_id
1 'polypeptide(L)' 'MTRDDVRTGSVVVIHAFDDVPEHLFRVVYVYDDCVGGYSQTGPLAPEYGEPAYDLIKAVHRR' A
#
# COMPACT_ATOMS: atom_id res chain seq x y z
N MET A 1 -11.58 5.95 3.02
CA MET A 1 -11.48 4.50 3.30
C MET A 1 -11.38 4.35 4.81
N THR A 2 -12.04 3.38 5.42
CA THR A 2 -11.78 3.05 6.81
C THR A 2 -10.62 2.09 6.89
N ARG A 3 -9.78 2.23 7.92
CA ARG A 3 -8.63 1.35 8.17
C ARG A 3 -8.99 -0.13 8.16
N ASP A 4 -10.22 -0.43 8.55
CA ASP A 4 -10.83 -1.76 8.55
C ASP A 4 -11.00 -2.41 7.18
N ASP A 5 -10.86 -1.66 6.08
CA ASP A 5 -10.95 -2.23 4.73
C ASP A 5 -9.63 -2.91 4.30
N VAL A 6 -8.52 -2.62 4.98
CA VAL A 6 -7.20 -3.17 4.65
C VAL A 6 -6.93 -4.41 5.50
N ARG A 7 -6.58 -5.51 4.83
CA ARG A 7 -6.29 -6.80 5.44
C ARG A 7 -5.08 -7.43 4.76
N THR A 8 -4.45 -8.40 5.41
CA THR A 8 -3.43 -9.24 4.78
C THR A 8 -3.98 -9.84 3.47
N GLY A 9 -3.23 -9.67 2.39
CA GLY A 9 -3.62 -10.12 1.04
C GLY A 9 -4.28 -9.03 0.19
N SER A 10 -4.74 -7.92 0.77
CA SER A 10 -5.26 -6.79 0.00
C SER A 10 -4.20 -6.22 -0.93
N VAL A 11 -4.63 -5.80 -2.12
CA VAL A 11 -3.85 -4.89 -2.96
C VAL A 11 -4.40 -3.50 -2.74
N VAL A 12 -3.54 -2.53 -2.47
CA VAL A 12 -3.92 -1.14 -2.25
C VAL A 12 -3.23 -0.23 -3.25
N VAL A 13 -3.85 0.92 -3.52
CA VAL A 13 -3.25 2.00 -4.28
C VAL A 13 -2.57 2.94 -3.28
N ILE A 14 -1.27 3.12 -3.44
CA ILE A 14 -0.50 4.11 -2.69
C ILE A 14 -0.58 5.45 -3.43
N HIS A 15 -0.79 6.53 -2.70
CA HIS A 15 -0.74 7.90 -3.22
C HIS A 15 0.62 8.18 -3.89
N ALA A 16 0.65 9.11 -4.84
CA ALA A 16 1.90 9.69 -5.28
C ALA A 16 2.48 10.53 -4.14
N PHE A 17 3.79 10.44 -3.94
CA PHE A 17 4.53 11.23 -2.97
C PHE A 17 5.95 11.44 -3.49
N ASP A 18 6.54 12.59 -3.16
CA ASP A 18 7.83 13.01 -3.71
C ASP A 18 7.85 12.82 -5.24
N ASP A 19 8.81 12.05 -5.77
CA ASP A 19 8.93 11.68 -7.19
C ASP A 19 8.43 10.25 -7.49
N VAL A 20 7.69 9.64 -6.55
CA VAL A 20 7.12 8.30 -6.70
C VAL A 20 5.68 8.42 -7.19
N PRO A 21 5.34 7.90 -8.38
CA PRO A 21 3.96 7.91 -8.87
C PRO A 21 3.07 6.98 -8.04
N GLU A 22 1.74 7.15 -8.19
CA GLU A 22 0.79 6.18 -7.64
C GLU A 22 1.12 4.77 -8.12
N HIS A 23 1.06 3.82 -7.20
CA HIS A 23 1.43 2.44 -7.48
C HIS A 23 0.64 1.45 -6.64
N LEU A 24 0.66 0.21 -7.09
CA LEU A 24 0.00 -0.90 -6.40
C LEU A 24 0.94 -1.51 -5.38
N PHE A 25 0.41 -1.80 -4.20
CA PHE A 25 1.13 -2.42 -3.10
C PHE A 25 0.36 -3.62 -2.58
N ARG A 26 1.05 -4.74 -2.40
CA ARG A 26 0.48 -5.96 -1.82
C ARG A 26 0.76 -5.97 -0.32
N VAL A 27 -0.31 -5.97 0.48
CA VAL A 27 -0.22 -6.06 1.93
C VAL A 27 0.05 -7.51 2.34
N VAL A 28 1.10 -7.70 3.15
CA VAL A 28 1.48 -8.99 3.76
C VAL A 28 1.29 -8.94 5.27
N TYR A 29 1.58 -7.79 5.89
CA TYR A 29 1.43 -7.57 7.33
C TYR A 29 0.56 -6.34 7.60
N VAL A 30 -0.24 -6.40 8.67
CA VAL A 30 -1.10 -5.29 9.13
C VAL A 30 -0.66 -4.97 10.55
N TYR A 31 -0.24 -3.73 10.77
CA TYR A 31 0.19 -3.22 12.06
C TYR A 31 -0.76 -2.12 12.56
N ASP A 32 -0.54 -1.71 13.81
CA ASP A 32 -1.36 -0.72 14.52
C ASP A 32 -1.22 0.71 13.99
N ASP A 33 -0.23 1.02 13.14
CA ASP A 33 0.10 2.34 12.56
C ASP A 33 0.39 2.30 11.04
N CYS A 34 0.76 1.14 10.49
CA CYS A 34 1.08 0.95 9.08
C CYS A 34 0.70 -0.43 8.53
N VAL A 35 1.03 -0.69 7.27
CA VAL A 35 1.01 -2.04 6.66
C VAL A 35 2.38 -2.38 6.10
N GLY A 36 2.79 -3.63 6.22
CA GLY A 36 4.02 -4.15 5.61
C GLY A 36 3.73 -4.99 4.37
N GLY A 37 4.65 -5.02 3.41
CA GLY A 37 4.41 -5.73 2.15
C GLY A 37 5.44 -5.45 1.07
N TYR A 38 4.96 -5.30 -0.17
CA TYR A 38 5.82 -4.97 -1.31
C TYR A 38 5.07 -4.26 -2.44
N SER A 39 5.79 -3.42 -3.18
CA SER A 39 5.28 -2.77 -4.39
C SER A 39 5.15 -3.76 -5.54
N GLN A 40 3.98 -3.75 -6.18
CA GLN A 40 3.71 -4.52 -7.41
C GLN A 40 4.00 -3.72 -8.67
N THR A 41 3.88 -2.39 -8.60
CA THR A 41 4.16 -1.48 -9.72
C THR A 41 4.96 -0.27 -9.24
N GLY A 42 5.40 0.57 -10.17
CA GLY A 42 6.15 1.79 -9.87
C GLY A 42 7.64 1.53 -9.62
N PRO A 43 8.40 2.60 -9.36
CA PRO A 43 9.87 2.55 -9.26
C PRO A 43 10.37 1.80 -8.01
N LEU A 44 9.51 1.61 -7.02
CA LEU A 44 9.82 0.85 -5.81
C LEU A 44 9.60 -0.65 -5.99
N ALA A 45 8.97 -1.13 -7.06
CA ALA A 45 8.82 -2.57 -7.23
C ALA A 45 10.19 -3.26 -7.42
N PRO A 46 10.45 -4.41 -6.77
CA PRO A 46 9.52 -5.23 -5.98
C PRO A 46 9.63 -5.00 -4.47
N GLU A 47 10.29 -3.94 -4.00
CA GLU A 47 10.59 -3.71 -2.59
C GLU A 47 9.95 -2.41 -2.10
N TYR A 48 9.02 -2.51 -1.15
CA TYR A 48 8.53 -1.33 -0.47
C TYR A 48 8.10 -1.73 0.94
N GLY A 49 8.63 -1.05 1.94
CA GLY A 49 8.58 -1.48 3.35
C GLY A 49 7.20 -1.32 4.00
N GLU A 50 7.06 -0.30 4.85
CA GLU A 50 5.93 -0.13 5.75
C GLU A 50 5.18 1.19 5.49
N PRO A 51 4.41 1.32 4.39
CA PRO A 51 3.61 2.51 4.17
C PRO A 51 2.57 2.73 5.27
N ALA A 52 2.48 3.96 5.77
CA ALA A 52 1.45 4.39 6.70
C ALA A 52 0.07 4.39 6.02
N TYR A 53 -1.01 4.25 6.81
CA TYR A 53 -2.38 4.23 6.28
C TYR A 53 -2.77 5.52 5.55
N ASP A 54 -2.17 6.66 5.91
CA ASP A 54 -2.44 7.95 5.26
C ASP A 54 -1.95 7.99 3.80
N LEU A 55 -1.01 7.12 3.43
CA LEU A 55 -0.56 6.94 2.05
C LEU A 55 -1.48 6.02 1.24
N ILE A 56 -2.42 5.33 1.87
CA ILE A 56 -3.33 4.40 1.20
C ILE A 56 -4.54 5.16 0.64
N LYS A 57 -4.56 5.30 -0.69
CA LYS A 57 -5.64 5.97 -1.41
C LYS A 57 -6.93 5.13 -1.46
N ALA A 58 -6.79 3.84 -1.80
CA ALA A 58 -7.92 2.93 -1.99
C ALA A 58 -7.50 1.45 -1.95
N VAL A 59 -8.46 0.55 -1.66
CA VAL A 59 -8.27 -0.89 -1.86
C VAL A 59 -8.55 -1.16 -3.33
N HIS A 60 -7.57 -1.75 -4.01
CA HIS A 60 -7.69 -2.15 -5.41
C HIS A 60 -8.55 -3.43 -5.49
N ARG A 61 -9.79 -3.26 -5.96
CA ARG A 61 -10.69 -4.38 -6.28
C ARG A 61 -10.54 -4.67 -7.77
N ARG A 62 -10.29 -5.93 -8.12
CA ARG A 62 -10.33 -6.40 -9.51
C ARG A 62 -11.76 -6.48 -10.00
#